data_AF-A0A8J6VNC8-F1
#
_entry.id   AF-A0A8J6VNC8-F1
#
_cell.length_a   1.000
_cell.length_b   1.000
_cell.length_c   1.000
_cell.angle_alpha   90.00
_cell.angle_beta   90.00
_cell.angle_gamma   90.00
#
_symmetry.space_group_name_H-M   'P 1'
#
loop_
_entity.id
_entity.type
_entity.pdbx_description
1 polymer ?
#
loop_
_entity_poly.entity_id
_entity_poly.type
_entity_poly.pdbx_seq_one_letter_code
_entity_poly.pdbx_strand_id
1 'polypeptide(L)'
;MLTRKFLALAILGVIPIAIACTEQSRPTASESSSSSAAPDLSDSSASSEPPLDTSTEAIVLGQYCYSADQPMQSTVLRLTVAADQTVTGDSRATISNEAQNYYSSFAQKISGSVEGDQLAAQIRTWIEYDVQDTEETWSITPSEIVTPDMELASADCEEVRPRFTNEAGLEASDLLDSATAVHTEQVQFEAGRNSTVINHAVIRGERDVYLLNAQGGRS
;
A
#
# COMPACT_ATOMS: atom_id res chain seq x y z
N MET A 1 -34.39 -9.32 -10.11
CA MET A 1 -34.01 -8.37 -11.17
C MET A 1 -34.62 -7.01 -10.84
N LEU A 2 -33.88 -6.17 -10.11
CA LEU A 2 -34.31 -4.81 -9.76
C LEU A 2 -33.30 -3.81 -10.33
N THR A 3 -33.72 -3.11 -11.37
CA THR A 3 -32.97 -2.09 -12.11
C THR A 3 -32.88 -0.81 -11.26
N ARG A 4 -31.68 -0.46 -10.79
CA ARG A 4 -31.42 0.86 -10.20
C ARG A 4 -31.00 1.83 -11.31
N LYS A 5 -31.80 2.88 -11.48
CA LYS A 5 -31.61 3.96 -12.45
C LYS A 5 -30.60 4.98 -11.92
N PHE A 6 -29.66 5.37 -12.78
CA PHE A 6 -28.74 6.49 -12.60
C PHE A 6 -29.51 7.82 -12.55
N LEU A 7 -29.12 8.69 -11.62
CA LEU A 7 -29.48 10.11 -11.65
C LEU A 7 -28.19 10.92 -11.77
N ALA A 8 -27.90 11.37 -12.99
CA ALA A 8 -26.84 12.33 -13.28
C ALA A 8 -27.37 13.73 -12.99
N LEU A 9 -26.71 14.47 -12.09
CA LEU A 9 -27.02 15.87 -11.83
C LEU A 9 -25.94 16.73 -12.51
N ALA A 10 -26.29 17.31 -13.65
CA ALA A 10 -25.50 18.31 -14.34
C ALA A 10 -25.78 19.69 -13.73
N ILE A 11 -24.76 20.38 -13.23
CA ILE A 11 -24.86 21.79 -12.84
C ILE A 11 -24.05 22.60 -13.84
N LEU A 12 -24.77 23.25 -14.77
CA LEU A 12 -24.30 24.37 -15.56
C LEU A 12 -24.27 25.62 -14.66
N GLY A 13 -23.10 26.27 -14.57
CA GLY A 13 -22.95 27.59 -13.94
C GLY A 13 -22.12 28.50 -14.84
N VAL A 14 -22.76 29.54 -15.36
CA VAL A 14 -22.31 30.46 -16.41
C VAL A 14 -21.32 31.52 -15.87
N ILE A 15 -20.27 31.79 -16.65
CA ILE A 15 -19.30 32.91 -16.55
C ILE A 15 -19.90 34.18 -17.19
N PRO A 16 -19.75 35.40 -16.62
CA PRO A 16 -18.87 36.45 -17.21
C PRO A 16 -18.35 37.51 -16.19
N ILE A 17 -17.51 38.53 -16.47
CA ILE A 17 -16.49 38.96 -17.45
C ILE A 17 -15.79 40.17 -16.78
N ALA A 18 -14.46 40.25 -16.94
CA ALA A 18 -13.50 41.37 -17.08
C ALA A 18 -13.69 42.77 -16.43
N ILE A 19 -12.55 43.37 -16.04
CA ILE A 19 -11.96 44.71 -16.36
C ILE A 19 -10.66 44.82 -15.52
N ALA A 20 -9.55 45.46 -15.89
CA ALA A 20 -8.74 45.72 -17.08
C ALA A 20 -7.56 46.60 -16.59
N CYS A 21 -6.39 46.47 -17.22
CA CYS A 21 -5.30 47.47 -17.31
C CYS A 21 -4.45 47.74 -16.03
N THR A 22 -3.13 47.95 -16.06
CA THR A 22 -2.18 48.29 -17.14
C THR A 22 -0.71 48.16 -16.68
N GLU A 23 0.20 48.08 -17.66
CA GLU A 23 1.59 48.61 -17.69
C GLU A 23 2.72 47.85 -16.95
N GLN A 24 3.97 47.74 -17.42
CA GLN A 24 4.70 48.14 -18.65
C GLN A 24 6.18 47.75 -18.44
N SER A 25 6.92 47.43 -19.53
CA SER A 25 8.40 47.48 -19.68
C SER A 25 9.16 46.18 -19.33
N ARG A 26 10.15 45.66 -20.07
CA ARG A 26 10.84 46.00 -21.34
C ARG A 26 11.75 44.79 -21.68
N PRO A 27 12.04 44.47 -22.96
CA PRO A 27 12.87 43.33 -23.33
C PRO A 27 14.36 43.66 -23.23
N THR A 28 15.19 42.65 -22.96
CA THR A 28 16.63 42.66 -23.26
C THR A 28 16.95 41.43 -24.09
N ALA A 29 17.51 41.69 -25.28
CA ALA A 29 18.02 40.72 -26.23
C ALA A 29 19.51 40.42 -25.97
N SER A 30 20.05 39.53 -26.79
CA SER A 30 21.45 39.06 -26.92
C SER A 30 21.79 37.84 -26.05
N GLU A 31 22.43 36.78 -26.55
CA GLU A 31 23.09 36.56 -27.84
C GLU A 31 23.27 35.05 -28.09
N SER A 32 23.32 34.70 -29.37
CA SER A 32 23.63 33.38 -29.91
C SER A 32 25.01 32.86 -29.46
N SER A 33 25.13 31.54 -29.30
CA SER A 33 26.36 30.81 -29.64
C SER A 33 26.02 29.35 -29.96
N SER A 34 25.98 29.09 -31.26
CA SER A 34 26.06 27.75 -31.85
C SER A 34 27.49 27.22 -31.68
N SER A 35 27.64 25.95 -31.31
CA SER A 35 28.82 25.19 -31.73
C SER A 35 28.46 23.73 -31.91
N SER A 36 28.51 23.32 -33.17
CA SER A 36 28.47 21.94 -33.63
C SER A 36 29.86 21.31 -33.43
N ALA A 37 29.91 20.12 -32.85
CA ALA A 37 30.99 19.17 -33.07
C ALA A 37 30.44 17.74 -32.88
N ALA A 38 30.38 17.01 -33.98
CA ALA A 38 30.45 15.55 -34.05
C ALA A 38 31.68 15.21 -34.91
N PRO A 39 32.12 13.95 -35.04
CA PRO A 39 31.77 12.73 -34.32
C PRO A 39 33.01 12.07 -33.67
N ASP A 40 32.83 11.09 -32.80
CA ASP A 40 33.84 10.04 -32.67
C ASP A 40 33.18 8.66 -32.60
N LEU A 41 33.78 7.75 -33.35
CA LEU A 41 33.36 6.39 -33.67
C LEU A 41 34.17 5.42 -32.79
N SER A 42 33.64 4.21 -32.61
CA SER A 42 34.27 3.04 -31.95
C SER A 42 34.00 3.03 -30.44
N ASP A 43 33.43 1.99 -29.83
CA ASP A 43 33.65 0.57 -30.08
C ASP A 43 32.38 -0.23 -29.68
N SER A 44 31.78 -0.92 -30.65
CA SER A 44 30.67 -1.86 -30.41
C SER A 44 31.27 -3.21 -30.04
N SER A 45 31.54 -3.41 -28.76
CA SER A 45 31.67 -4.76 -28.20
C SER A 45 30.26 -5.30 -27.89
N ALA A 46 29.68 -5.96 -28.88
CA ALA A 46 28.49 -6.79 -28.71
C ALA A 46 28.87 -8.01 -27.87
N SER A 47 28.75 -7.87 -26.55
CA SER A 47 28.71 -9.01 -25.64
C SER A 47 27.39 -9.73 -25.91
N SER A 48 27.46 -10.84 -26.64
CA SER A 48 26.35 -11.75 -26.84
C SER A 48 26.14 -12.54 -25.55
N GLU A 49 25.56 -11.88 -24.55
CA GLU A 49 25.00 -12.59 -23.41
C GLU A 49 23.81 -13.42 -23.97
N PRO A 50 23.78 -14.74 -23.74
CA PRO A 50 22.65 -15.54 -24.17
C PRO A 50 21.39 -14.96 -23.53
N PRO A 51 20.29 -14.78 -24.28
CA PRO A 51 19.04 -14.33 -23.67
C PRO A 51 18.69 -15.34 -22.59
N LEU A 52 18.66 -14.88 -21.33
CA LEU A 52 18.05 -15.62 -20.24
C LEU A 52 16.64 -15.96 -20.72
N ASP A 53 16.36 -17.25 -20.91
CA ASP A 53 15.03 -17.77 -21.17
C ASP A 53 14.16 -17.39 -19.97
N THR A 54 13.59 -16.18 -20.01
CA THR A 54 12.46 -15.77 -19.18
C THR A 54 11.24 -16.48 -19.73
N SER A 55 11.19 -17.79 -19.51
CA SER A 55 9.96 -18.54 -19.68
C SER A 55 9.00 -17.97 -18.63
N THR A 56 8.07 -17.12 -19.08
CA THR A 56 6.96 -16.61 -18.28
C THR A 56 6.10 -17.81 -17.90
N GLU A 57 6.48 -18.49 -16.83
CA GLU A 57 5.70 -19.58 -16.28
C GLU A 57 4.40 -18.97 -15.76
N ALA A 58 3.29 -19.42 -16.31
CA ALA A 58 1.98 -18.94 -15.88
C ALA A 58 1.74 -19.35 -14.43
N ILE A 59 1.16 -18.44 -13.63
CA ILE A 59 0.76 -18.79 -12.27
C ILE A 59 -0.33 -19.86 -12.33
N VAL A 60 -0.26 -20.83 -11.42
CA VAL A 60 -1.24 -21.90 -11.29
C VAL A 60 -1.97 -21.77 -9.97
N LEU A 61 -3.01 -22.58 -9.76
CA LEU A 61 -3.70 -22.64 -8.47
C LEU A 61 -2.70 -23.04 -7.36
N GLY A 62 -2.73 -22.35 -6.22
CA GLY A 62 -1.80 -22.60 -5.13
C GLY A 62 -1.55 -21.39 -4.23
N GLN A 63 -0.68 -21.59 -3.24
CA GLN A 63 -0.20 -20.52 -2.36
C GLN A 63 1.19 -20.09 -2.83
N TYR A 64 1.40 -18.77 -2.86
CA TYR A 64 2.65 -18.13 -3.25
C TYR A 64 3.06 -17.14 -2.18
N CYS A 65 4.34 -17.12 -1.85
CA CYS A 65 4.91 -16.18 -0.90
C CYS A 65 6.07 -15.44 -1.55
N TYR A 66 6.13 -14.13 -1.28
CA TYR A 66 7.16 -13.25 -1.81
C TYR A 66 7.72 -12.38 -0.69
N SER A 67 8.96 -11.95 -0.83
CA SER A 67 9.59 -11.04 0.11
C SER A 67 10.55 -10.08 -0.60
N ALA A 68 10.73 -8.93 0.02
CA ALA A 68 11.76 -7.97 -0.36
C ALA A 68 12.29 -7.30 0.91
N ASP A 69 13.61 -7.16 0.97
CA ASP A 69 14.29 -6.43 2.03
C ASP A 69 15.16 -5.34 1.39
N GLN A 70 14.68 -4.11 1.48
CA GLN A 70 15.30 -2.90 0.96
C GLN A 70 15.76 -2.04 2.14
N PRO A 71 16.75 -1.15 1.99
CA PRO A 71 17.30 -0.36 3.11
C PRO A 71 16.28 0.42 3.93
N MET A 72 15.16 0.82 3.31
CA MET A 72 14.11 1.60 3.97
C MET A 72 12.79 0.85 4.11
N GLN A 73 12.68 -0.36 3.56
CA GLN A 73 11.41 -1.08 3.53
C GLN A 73 11.63 -2.59 3.50
N SER A 74 10.98 -3.30 4.40
CA SER A 74 10.91 -4.77 4.36
C SER A 74 9.45 -5.17 4.19
N THR A 75 9.16 -5.98 3.17
CA THR A 75 7.80 -6.42 2.83
C THR A 75 7.78 -7.95 2.68
N VAL A 76 6.74 -8.57 3.22
CA VAL A 76 6.36 -9.94 2.88
C VAL A 76 4.94 -9.96 2.35
N LEU A 77 4.69 -10.83 1.39
CA LEU A 77 3.42 -10.99 0.71
C LEU A 77 3.06 -12.47 0.65
N ARG A 78 1.81 -12.80 0.94
CA ARG A 78 1.25 -14.14 0.77
C ARG A 78 -0.02 -14.04 -0.08
N LEU A 79 -0.04 -14.77 -1.19
CA LEU A 79 -1.17 -14.86 -2.10
C LEU A 79 -1.65 -16.31 -2.20
N THR A 80 -2.95 -16.49 -2.43
CA THR A 80 -3.56 -17.76 -2.80
C THR A 80 -4.34 -17.55 -4.08
N VAL A 81 -4.03 -18.36 -5.09
CA VAL A 81 -4.70 -18.38 -6.41
C VAL A 81 -5.66 -19.56 -6.43
N ALA A 82 -6.95 -19.28 -6.64
CA ALA A 82 -8.00 -20.29 -6.76
C ALA A 82 -8.10 -20.83 -8.19
N ALA A 83 -8.86 -21.91 -8.37
CA ALA A 83 -9.03 -22.56 -9.69
C ALA A 83 -9.77 -21.68 -10.73
N ASP A 84 -10.49 -20.67 -10.28
CA ASP A 84 -11.17 -19.68 -11.14
C ASP A 84 -10.33 -18.42 -11.37
N GLN A 85 -9.03 -18.47 -11.04
CA GLN A 85 -8.07 -17.36 -11.08
C GLN A 85 -8.39 -16.21 -10.13
N THR A 86 -9.33 -16.38 -9.19
CA THR A 86 -9.50 -15.44 -8.08
C THR A 86 -8.27 -15.47 -7.18
N VAL A 87 -7.79 -14.30 -6.77
CA VAL A 87 -6.69 -14.15 -5.84
C VAL A 87 -7.18 -13.57 -4.52
N THR A 88 -6.70 -14.13 -3.42
CA THR A 88 -6.81 -13.56 -2.08
C THR A 88 -5.46 -13.58 -1.41
N GLY A 89 -5.15 -12.60 -0.58
CA GLY A 89 -3.90 -12.59 0.14
C GLY A 89 -3.80 -11.47 1.17
N ASP A 90 -2.60 -11.38 1.74
CA ASP A 90 -2.24 -10.41 2.74
C ASP A 90 -0.75 -10.07 2.67
N SER A 91 -0.40 -8.83 3.02
CA SER A 91 0.99 -8.37 3.08
C SER A 91 1.28 -7.68 4.42
N ARG A 92 2.55 -7.70 4.81
CA ARG A 92 3.07 -6.98 5.97
C ARG A 92 4.33 -6.26 5.57
N ALA A 93 4.38 -4.98 5.87
CA ALA A 93 5.55 -4.17 5.57
C ALA A 93 5.95 -3.28 6.74
N THR A 94 7.24 -3.00 6.82
CA THR A 94 7.83 -2.01 7.74
C THR A 94 8.64 -1.04 6.93
N ILE A 95 8.43 0.26 7.17
CA ILE A 95 9.24 1.34 6.60
C ILE A 95 10.11 1.90 7.72
N SER A 96 11.41 2.05 7.47
CA SER A 96 12.34 2.65 8.41
C SER A 96 13.26 3.64 7.72
N ASN A 97 13.35 4.86 8.26
CA ASN A 97 14.33 5.85 7.87
C ASN A 97 15.05 6.36 9.12
N GLU A 98 16.18 5.72 9.44
CA GLU A 98 16.97 6.07 10.62
C GLU A 98 17.48 7.52 10.59
N ALA A 99 17.86 8.03 9.41
CA ALA A 99 18.34 9.40 9.25
C ALA A 99 17.28 10.45 9.62
N GLN A 100 16.00 10.10 9.50
CA GLN A 100 14.87 10.96 9.87
C GLN A 100 14.17 10.53 11.16
N ASN A 101 14.70 9.50 11.85
CA ASN A 101 14.07 8.87 13.01
C ASN A 101 12.59 8.52 12.76
N TYR A 102 12.30 8.02 11.54
CA TYR A 102 10.96 7.64 11.11
C TYR A 102 10.85 6.12 11.04
N TYR A 103 9.78 5.59 11.63
CA TYR A 103 9.45 4.18 11.58
C TYR A 103 7.95 4.03 11.47
N SER A 104 7.50 3.25 10.50
CA SER A 104 6.09 2.91 10.33
C SER A 104 5.93 1.46 9.90
N SER A 105 4.74 0.92 10.05
CA SER A 105 4.40 -0.42 9.59
C SER A 105 2.97 -0.45 9.12
N PHE A 106 2.72 -1.22 8.09
CA PHE A 106 1.38 -1.37 7.54
C PHE A 106 1.07 -2.82 7.22
N ALA A 107 -0.22 -3.09 7.14
CA ALA A 107 -0.80 -4.36 6.75
C ALA A 107 -1.66 -4.15 5.53
N GLN A 108 -1.72 -5.14 4.64
CA GLN A 108 -2.63 -5.08 3.51
C GLN A 108 -3.46 -6.35 3.41
N LYS A 109 -4.70 -6.19 2.96
CA LYS A 109 -5.57 -7.25 2.46
C LYS A 109 -5.67 -7.10 0.97
N ILE A 110 -5.45 -8.19 0.24
CA ILE A 110 -5.41 -8.20 -1.21
C ILE A 110 -6.50 -9.15 -1.72
N SER A 111 -7.23 -8.69 -2.71
CA SER A 111 -8.18 -9.51 -3.46
C SER A 111 -8.13 -9.13 -4.94
N GLY A 112 -8.45 -10.04 -5.84
CA GLY A 112 -8.32 -9.74 -7.27
C GLY A 112 -8.50 -10.94 -8.16
N SER A 113 -7.99 -10.82 -9.39
CA SER A 113 -7.96 -11.92 -10.36
C SER A 113 -6.69 -11.86 -11.20
N VAL A 114 -6.19 -13.02 -11.61
CA VAL A 114 -5.05 -13.13 -12.53
C VAL A 114 -5.52 -13.41 -13.96
N GLU A 115 -4.97 -12.67 -14.91
CA GLU A 115 -5.07 -12.92 -16.34
C GLU A 115 -3.67 -12.92 -16.95
N GLY A 116 -3.19 -14.11 -17.35
CA GLY A 116 -1.80 -14.26 -17.81
C GLY A 116 -0.80 -14.03 -16.68
N ASP A 117 0.07 -13.04 -16.86
CA ASP A 117 1.07 -12.58 -15.88
C ASP A 117 0.63 -11.31 -15.15
N GLN A 118 -0.64 -10.88 -15.29
CA GLN A 118 -1.15 -9.67 -14.65
C GLN A 118 -2.14 -10.02 -13.53
N LEU A 119 -1.94 -9.45 -12.36
CA LEU A 119 -2.89 -9.45 -11.25
C LEU A 119 -3.58 -8.08 -11.18
N ALA A 120 -4.89 -8.05 -11.39
CA ALA A 120 -5.71 -6.90 -11.05
C ALA A 120 -6.04 -6.96 -9.55
N ALA A 121 -5.35 -6.15 -8.74
CA ALA A 121 -5.42 -6.16 -7.28
C ALA A 121 -6.30 -5.03 -6.73
N GLN A 122 -7.22 -5.37 -5.84
CA GLN A 122 -7.88 -4.48 -4.90
C GLN A 122 -7.20 -4.62 -3.55
N ILE A 123 -6.69 -3.52 -3.02
CA ILE A 123 -5.82 -3.51 -1.86
C ILE A 123 -6.43 -2.60 -0.81
N ARG A 124 -6.65 -3.15 0.39
CA ARG A 124 -6.94 -2.35 1.58
C ARG A 124 -5.70 -2.29 2.44
N THR A 125 -5.21 -1.11 2.72
CA THR A 125 -4.01 -0.85 3.54
C THR A 125 -4.42 -0.25 4.88
N TRP A 126 -3.91 -0.81 5.97
CA TRP A 126 -3.97 -0.23 7.32
C TRP A 126 -2.58 0.25 7.70
N ILE A 127 -2.41 1.56 7.80
CA ILE A 127 -1.14 2.20 8.19
C ILE A 127 -1.40 3.18 9.33
N GLU A 128 -0.77 2.93 10.48
CA GLU A 128 -0.93 3.75 11.69
C GLU A 128 -2.40 4.00 12.06
N TYR A 129 -2.95 5.16 11.68
CA TYR A 129 -4.30 5.63 12.01
C TYR A 129 -5.21 5.75 10.78
N ASP A 130 -4.74 5.30 9.62
CA ASP A 130 -5.40 5.48 8.34
C ASP A 130 -5.72 4.14 7.66
N VAL A 131 -6.83 4.13 6.93
CA VAL A 131 -7.25 3.00 6.09
C VAL A 131 -7.46 3.51 4.68
N GLN A 132 -6.73 2.91 3.74
CA GLN A 132 -6.71 3.31 2.34
C GLN A 132 -7.15 2.14 1.47
N ASP A 133 -7.95 2.42 0.46
CA ASP A 133 -8.36 1.45 -0.56
C ASP A 133 -7.75 1.89 -1.90
N THR A 134 -7.00 1.01 -2.56
CA THR A 134 -6.40 1.24 -3.88
C THR A 134 -6.72 0.10 -4.84
N GLU A 135 -6.66 0.39 -6.13
CA GLU A 135 -6.72 -0.59 -7.21
C GLU A 135 -5.43 -0.48 -8.03
N GLU A 136 -4.75 -1.60 -8.23
CA GLU A 136 -3.45 -1.67 -8.89
C GLU A 136 -3.40 -2.84 -9.87
N THR A 137 -2.49 -2.76 -10.83
CA THR A 137 -2.13 -3.88 -11.71
C THR A 137 -0.69 -4.27 -11.43
N TRP A 138 -0.48 -5.52 -11.05
CA TRP A 138 0.83 -6.07 -10.71
C TRP A 138 1.24 -7.12 -11.76
N SER A 139 2.53 -7.18 -12.07
CA SER A 139 3.09 -8.32 -12.82
C SER A 139 3.37 -9.46 -11.83
N ILE A 140 2.97 -10.69 -12.15
CA ILE A 140 3.10 -11.83 -11.25
C ILE A 140 3.54 -13.09 -11.99
N THR A 141 4.53 -13.78 -11.42
CA THR A 141 5.04 -15.09 -11.82
C THR A 141 5.26 -15.96 -10.58
N PRO A 142 5.52 -17.28 -10.72
CA PRO A 142 5.90 -18.11 -9.58
C PRO A 142 7.15 -17.63 -8.84
N SER A 143 8.09 -16.98 -9.53
CA SER A 143 9.38 -16.56 -8.98
C SER A 143 9.40 -15.11 -8.48
N GLU A 144 8.49 -14.27 -8.93
CA GLU A 144 8.55 -12.83 -8.70
C GLU A 144 7.17 -12.17 -8.80
N ILE A 145 6.99 -11.09 -8.07
CA ILE A 145 5.89 -10.15 -8.26
C ILE A 145 6.43 -8.71 -8.30
N VAL A 146 5.92 -7.93 -9.25
CA VAL A 146 6.29 -6.52 -9.45
C VAL A 146 5.06 -5.65 -9.20
N THR A 147 5.14 -4.80 -8.20
CA THR A 147 4.16 -3.76 -7.88
C THR A 147 4.64 -2.40 -8.42
N PRO A 148 3.81 -1.33 -8.38
CA PRO A 148 4.25 0.00 -8.80
C PRO A 148 5.47 0.53 -8.05
N ASP A 149 5.65 0.12 -6.79
CA ASP A 149 6.66 0.67 -5.89
C ASP A 149 7.85 -0.29 -5.65
N MET A 150 7.67 -1.59 -5.90
CA MET A 150 8.70 -2.57 -5.57
C MET A 150 8.60 -3.89 -6.34
N GLU A 151 9.73 -4.58 -6.39
CA GLU A 151 9.88 -5.95 -6.87
C GLU A 151 10.09 -6.87 -5.65
N LEU A 152 9.34 -7.98 -5.58
CA LEU A 152 9.49 -9.00 -4.55
C LEU A 152 9.82 -10.35 -5.17
N ALA A 153 10.85 -11.00 -4.64
CA ALA A 153 11.26 -12.33 -5.05
C ALA A 153 10.45 -13.40 -4.30
N SER A 154 10.26 -14.57 -4.91
CA SER A 154 9.64 -15.73 -4.26
C SER A 154 10.39 -16.09 -2.98
N ALA A 155 9.64 -16.46 -1.95
CA ALA A 155 10.14 -16.89 -0.65
C ALA A 155 9.46 -18.19 -0.22
N ASP A 156 10.10 -18.94 0.69
CA ASP A 156 9.45 -20.07 1.34
C ASP A 156 8.31 -19.55 2.23
N CYS A 157 7.11 -20.10 2.06
CA CYS A 157 5.95 -19.71 2.85
C CYS A 157 6.11 -19.97 4.36
N GLU A 158 6.88 -20.99 4.74
CA GLU A 158 7.19 -21.28 6.14
C GLU A 158 8.14 -20.24 6.75
N GLU A 159 9.03 -19.65 5.95
CA GLU A 159 9.95 -18.59 6.39
C GLU A 159 9.21 -17.27 6.64
N VAL A 160 8.21 -16.93 5.81
CA VAL A 160 7.42 -15.70 5.99
C VAL A 160 6.27 -15.84 6.98
N ARG A 161 5.80 -17.06 7.28
CA ARG A 161 4.67 -17.31 8.20
C ARG A 161 4.75 -16.58 9.54
N PRO A 162 5.91 -16.50 10.24
CA PRO A 162 6.02 -15.77 11.50
C PRO A 162 5.69 -14.27 11.40
N ARG A 163 5.75 -13.69 10.20
CA ARG A 163 5.36 -12.28 9.96
C ARG A 163 3.84 -12.09 9.95
N PHE A 164 3.10 -13.16 9.72
CA PHE A 164 1.64 -13.17 9.66
C PHE A 164 1.00 -13.76 10.91
N THR A 165 1.78 -14.29 11.85
CA THR A 165 1.29 -14.89 13.08
C THR A 165 1.81 -14.13 14.30
N ASN A 166 0.95 -13.88 15.28
CA ASN A 166 1.40 -13.36 16.56
C ASN A 166 1.96 -14.49 17.46
N GLU A 167 2.47 -14.16 18.66
CA GLU A 167 3.00 -15.15 19.61
C GLU A 167 1.97 -16.20 20.05
N ALA A 168 0.68 -15.90 19.91
CA ALA A 168 -0.41 -16.83 20.18
C ALA A 168 -0.80 -17.71 18.97
N GLY A 169 -0.12 -17.54 17.84
CA GLY A 169 -0.37 -18.27 16.60
C GLY A 169 -1.62 -17.81 15.83
N LEU A 170 -2.18 -16.64 16.14
CA LEU A 170 -3.31 -16.08 15.40
C LEU A 170 -2.84 -15.51 14.06
N GLU A 171 -3.51 -15.88 12.98
CA GLU A 171 -3.18 -15.47 11.61
C GLU A 171 -3.65 -14.03 11.32
N ALA A 172 -2.88 -13.32 10.50
CA ALA A 172 -3.12 -11.95 10.09
C ALA A 172 -4.51 -11.72 9.53
N SER A 173 -5.11 -12.69 8.84
CA SER A 173 -6.49 -12.60 8.34
C SER A 173 -7.51 -12.45 9.47
N ASP A 174 -7.35 -13.22 10.55
CA ASP A 174 -8.25 -13.21 11.70
C ASP A 174 -8.13 -11.87 12.47
N LEU A 175 -6.92 -11.29 12.41
CA LEU A 175 -6.57 -10.02 13.04
C LEU A 175 -7.00 -8.79 12.21
N LEU A 176 -7.14 -8.92 10.89
CA LEU A 176 -7.66 -7.83 10.06
C LEU A 176 -9.19 -7.70 10.16
N ASP A 177 -9.88 -8.82 10.39
CA ASP A 177 -11.31 -8.80 10.72
C ASP A 177 -11.55 -8.15 12.10
N SER A 178 -10.64 -8.33 13.08
CA SER A 178 -10.70 -7.60 14.36
C SER A 178 -10.34 -6.12 14.24
N ALA A 179 -9.40 -5.74 13.37
CA ALA A 179 -8.96 -4.35 13.20
C ALA A 179 -10.05 -3.40 12.71
N THR A 180 -11.08 -3.92 12.03
CA THR A 180 -12.27 -3.13 11.65
C THR A 180 -13.27 -2.94 12.81
N ALA A 181 -13.16 -3.75 13.86
CA ALA A 181 -13.94 -3.64 15.07
C ALA A 181 -13.12 -2.85 16.13
N VAL A 182 -13.08 -1.52 15.99
CA VAL A 182 -12.51 -0.65 17.04
C VAL A 182 -13.20 -0.97 18.37
N HIS A 183 -12.50 -1.63 19.28
CA HIS A 183 -13.02 -1.93 20.61
C HIS A 183 -13.26 -0.61 21.33
N THR A 184 -14.52 -0.30 21.60
CA THR A 184 -14.91 0.94 22.28
C THR A 184 -15.57 0.59 23.60
N GLU A 185 -14.96 1.02 24.70
CA GLU A 185 -15.42 0.70 26.05
C GLU A 185 -15.65 1.97 26.87
N GLN A 186 -16.81 2.07 27.51
CA GLN A 186 -17.10 3.13 28.47
C GLN A 186 -16.42 2.79 29.81
N VAL A 187 -15.47 3.62 30.22
CA VAL A 187 -14.80 3.45 31.51
C VAL A 187 -15.75 3.83 32.65
N GLN A 188 -15.97 2.90 33.57
CA GLN A 188 -16.75 3.12 34.79
C GLN A 188 -15.90 2.85 36.03
N PHE A 189 -16.08 3.68 37.06
CA PHE A 189 -15.46 3.47 38.36
C PHE A 189 -16.43 2.77 39.29
N GLU A 190 -15.91 1.88 40.15
CA GLU A 190 -16.69 1.37 41.26
C GLU A 190 -17.10 2.50 42.22
N ALA A 191 -18.18 2.29 42.97
CA ALA A 191 -18.67 3.28 43.93
C ALA A 191 -17.58 3.67 44.94
N GLY A 192 -17.28 4.97 45.02
CA GLY A 192 -16.24 5.51 45.90
C GLY A 192 -14.80 5.41 45.37
N ARG A 193 -14.59 4.88 44.16
CA ARG A 193 -13.30 4.87 43.47
C ARG A 193 -13.21 6.02 42.46
N ASN A 194 -11.98 6.41 42.14
CA ASN A 194 -11.64 7.41 41.13
C ASN A 194 -10.66 6.88 40.07
N SER A 195 -10.44 5.57 40.04
CA SER A 195 -9.57 4.89 39.08
C SER A 195 -10.07 3.46 38.83
N THR A 196 -9.66 2.92 37.69
CA THR A 196 -9.80 1.51 37.33
C THR A 196 -8.59 1.09 36.50
N VAL A 197 -8.34 -0.22 36.39
CA VAL A 197 -7.26 -0.77 35.57
C VAL A 197 -7.89 -1.62 34.48
N ILE A 198 -7.51 -1.35 33.23
CA ILE A 198 -7.95 -2.10 32.05
C ILE A 198 -6.71 -2.77 31.46
N ASN A 199 -6.82 -4.07 31.17
CA ASN A 199 -5.74 -4.84 30.57
C ASN A 199 -6.24 -5.44 29.26
N HIS A 200 -5.75 -4.94 28.13
CA HIS A 200 -5.98 -5.50 26.81
C HIS A 200 -4.67 -5.60 26.03
N ALA A 201 -4.68 -6.44 25.00
CA ALA A 201 -3.61 -6.53 24.01
C ALA A 201 -4.13 -5.89 22.72
N VAL A 202 -3.39 -4.94 22.20
CA VAL A 202 -3.66 -4.32 20.90
C VAL A 202 -2.63 -4.80 19.90
N ILE A 203 -3.07 -5.06 18.68
CA ILE A 203 -2.16 -5.33 17.58
C ILE A 203 -1.57 -3.98 17.14
N ARG A 204 -0.31 -3.97 16.69
CA ARG A 204 0.30 -2.75 16.16
C ARG A 204 -0.54 -2.21 15.00
N GLY A 205 -1.05 -0.98 15.14
CA GLY A 205 -1.95 -0.32 14.18
C GLY A 205 -3.44 -0.40 14.54
N GLU A 206 -3.83 -1.20 15.53
CA GLU A 206 -5.18 -1.18 16.10
C GLU A 206 -5.30 -0.15 17.22
N ARG A 207 -6.54 0.19 17.59
CA ARG A 207 -6.83 1.02 18.76
C ARG A 207 -7.99 0.46 19.55
N ASP A 208 -7.83 0.52 20.87
CA ASP A 208 -8.94 0.51 21.81
C ASP A 208 -9.31 1.96 22.14
N VAL A 209 -10.61 2.25 22.20
CA VAL A 209 -11.13 3.56 22.58
C VAL A 209 -11.80 3.45 23.93
N TYR A 210 -11.21 4.09 24.94
CA TYR A 210 -11.75 4.15 26.29
C TYR A 210 -12.42 5.49 26.55
N LEU A 211 -13.75 5.48 26.71
CA LEU A 211 -14.56 6.68 26.90
C LEU A 211 -14.79 6.95 28.38
N LEU A 212 -14.16 8.00 28.91
CA LEU A 212 -14.35 8.48 30.29
C LEU A 212 -15.16 9.78 30.30
N ASN A 213 -16.27 9.78 31.05
CA ASN A 213 -17.01 11.00 31.34
C ASN A 213 -16.41 11.70 32.56
N ALA A 214 -15.83 12.88 32.36
CA ALA A 214 -15.26 13.71 33.43
C ALA A 214 -15.90 15.11 33.45
N GLN A 215 -16.03 15.71 34.63
CA GLN A 215 -16.40 17.12 34.78
C GLN A 215 -15.16 17.99 34.53
N GLY A 216 -15.33 19.14 33.86
CA GLY A 216 -14.24 20.07 33.59
C GLY A 216 -13.51 20.50 34.87
N GLY A 217 -12.18 20.48 34.84
CA GLY A 217 -11.32 20.85 35.97
C GLY A 217 -10.97 19.70 36.94
N ARG A 218 -11.28 18.46 36.59
CA ARG A 218 -10.86 17.26 37.33
C ARG A 218 -9.66 16.61 36.62
N SER A 219 -8.64 16.24 37.40
CA SER A 219 -7.48 15.44 37.01
C SER A 219 -7.52 14.08 37.69
#